data_AF-A0A2N6FFR0-F1
#
_entry.id   AF-A0A2N6FFR0-F1
#
_cell.length_a   1.000
_cell.length_b   1.000
_cell.length_c   1.000
_cell.angle_alpha   90.00
_cell.angle_beta   90.00
_cell.angle_gamma   90.00
#
_symmetry.space_group_name_H-M   'P 1'
#
loop_
_entity.id
_entity.type
_entity.pdbx_description
1 polymer ?
#
loop_
_entity_poly.entity_id
_entity_poly.type
_entity_poly.pdbx_seq_one_letter_code
_entity_poly.pdbx_strand_id
1 'polypeptide(L)' 'QLIWIDEALTPDSSRFWPKDLYKPGSAQPSFDKQFLRDYLETLDWGKVAPPPKLPAEIVEKTSEKYLEALKLLTA' A
#
# COMPACT_ATOMS: atom_id res chain seq x y z
N GLN A 1 -6.27 -25.68 -21.13
CA GLN A 1 -7.04 -25.26 -19.95
C GLN A 1 -6.35 -24.04 -19.36
N LEU A 2 -7.09 -22.97 -19.08
CA LEU A 2 -6.53 -21.81 -18.39
C LEU A 2 -6.63 -22.05 -16.88
N ILE A 3 -5.54 -21.80 -16.15
CA ILE A 3 -5.49 -21.94 -14.69
C ILE A 3 -4.92 -20.64 -14.12
N TRP A 4 -5.63 -20.09 -13.14
CA TRP A 4 -5.17 -18.92 -12.40
C TRP A 4 -4.32 -19.38 -11.22
N ILE A 5 -3.14 -18.80 -11.09
CA ILE A 5 -2.14 -19.11 -10.07
C ILE A 5 -1.72 -17.80 -9.38
N ASP A 6 -0.89 -17.95 -8.34
CA ASP A 6 -0.38 -16.85 -7.51
C ASP A 6 -1.49 -16.14 -6.69
N GLU A 7 -1.12 -15.07 -5.99
CA GLU A 7 -2.08 -14.21 -5.33
C GLU A 7 -2.96 -13.41 -6.32
N ALA A 8 -4.19 -13.13 -5.90
CA ALA A 8 -5.19 -12.49 -6.73
C ALA A 8 -5.91 -11.40 -5.93
N LEU A 9 -6.02 -10.21 -6.53
CA LEU A 9 -6.80 -9.10 -5.98
C LEU A 9 -6.38 -8.73 -4.55
N THR A 10 -5.08 -8.76 -4.28
CA THR A 10 -4.45 -8.29 -3.03
C THR A 10 -3.89 -6.87 -3.23
N PRO A 11 -3.62 -6.10 -2.16
CA PRO A 11 -2.99 -4.77 -2.30
C PRO A 11 -1.55 -4.83 -2.84
N ASP A 12 -0.96 -6.02 -2.90
CA ASP A 12 0.38 -6.24 -3.45
C ASP A 12 0.33 -6.55 -4.96
N SER A 13 -0.71 -7.26 -5.40
CA SER A 13 -0.97 -7.56 -6.83
C SER A 13 -1.86 -6.52 -7.54
N SER A 14 -2.52 -5.63 -6.80
CA SER A 14 -3.52 -4.68 -7.30
C SER A 14 -3.40 -3.31 -6.64
N ARG A 15 -3.84 -2.26 -7.34
CA ARG A 15 -3.98 -0.91 -6.77
C ARG A 15 -5.41 -0.68 -6.31
N PHE A 16 -5.58 -0.33 -5.03
CA PHE A 16 -6.88 0.00 -4.47
C PHE A 16 -7.01 1.48 -4.19
N TRP A 17 -7.98 2.12 -4.85
CA TRP A 17 -8.28 3.53 -4.68
C TRP A 17 -9.63 3.72 -3.99
N PRO A 18 -9.73 4.58 -2.97
CA PRO A 18 -11.01 4.99 -2.41
C PRO A 18 -11.85 5.67 -3.49
N LYS A 19 -13.03 5.11 -3.77
CA LYS A 19 -13.93 5.59 -4.83
C LYS A 19 -14.38 7.04 -4.61
N ASP A 20 -14.59 7.40 -3.36
CA ASP A 20 -15.01 8.73 -2.89
C ASP A 20 -13.91 9.80 -3.06
N LEU A 21 -12.64 9.39 -3.12
CA LEU A 21 -11.50 10.30 -3.29
C LEU A 21 -10.91 10.29 -4.71
N TYR A 22 -11.43 9.44 -5.60
CA TYR A 22 -10.92 9.30 -6.96
C TYR A 22 -11.12 10.56 -7.81
N LYS A 23 -10.05 11.02 -8.47
CA LYS A 23 -10.08 12.19 -9.38
C LYS A 23 -9.20 11.96 -10.62
N PRO A 24 -9.74 11.98 -11.85
CA PRO A 24 -8.92 11.87 -13.05
C PRO A 24 -7.84 12.96 -13.14
N GLY A 25 -6.65 12.60 -13.63
CA GLY A 25 -5.55 13.55 -13.88
C GLY A 25 -4.70 13.92 -12.65
N SER A 26 -4.94 13.33 -11.48
CA SER A 26 -4.10 13.51 -10.28
C SER A 26 -3.50 12.19 -9.77
N ALA A 27 -2.57 12.29 -8.82
CA ALA A 27 -2.23 11.14 -7.98
C ALA A 27 -3.46 10.72 -7.17
N GLN A 28 -3.62 9.41 -6.97
CA GLN A 28 -4.73 8.85 -6.21
C GLN A 28 -4.24 8.40 -4.83
N PRO A 29 -4.99 8.64 -3.75
CA PRO A 29 -4.72 7.98 -2.48
C PRO A 29 -4.85 6.47 -2.67
N SER A 30 -3.92 5.70 -2.08
CA SER A 30 -3.92 4.25 -2.17
C SER A 30 -4.09 3.62 -0.80
N PHE A 31 -4.80 2.50 -0.72
CA PHE A 31 -4.89 1.67 0.48
C PHE A 31 -3.67 0.74 0.66
N ASP A 32 -2.60 0.96 -0.11
CA ASP A 32 -1.41 0.13 -0.14
C ASP A 32 -0.20 0.77 0.57
N LYS A 33 0.99 0.36 0.15
CA LYS A 33 2.32 0.79 0.60
C LYS A 33 2.60 2.29 0.43
N GLN A 34 1.67 3.12 -0.05
CA GLN A 34 1.91 4.55 -0.26
C GLN A 34 2.36 5.26 1.02
N PHE A 35 1.76 4.96 2.18
CA PHE A 35 2.18 5.58 3.45
C PHE A 35 3.64 5.23 3.84
N LEU A 36 4.03 3.96 3.66
CA LEU A 36 5.41 3.53 3.87
C LEU A 36 6.36 4.18 2.85
N ARG A 37 5.96 4.28 1.59
CA ARG A 37 6.75 4.94 0.54
C ARG A 37 6.97 6.40 0.87
N ASP A 38 5.91 7.14 1.21
CA ASP A 38 5.98 8.54 1.57
C ASP A 38 6.93 8.75 2.75
N TYR A 39 6.87 7.88 3.78
CA TYR A 39 7.83 7.90 4.88
C TYR A 39 9.27 7.65 4.41
N LEU A 40 9.50 6.64 3.57
CA LEU A 40 10.84 6.33 3.05
C LEU A 40 11.41 7.47 2.19
N GLU A 41 10.58 8.22 1.46
CA GLU A 41 11.03 9.40 0.70
C GLU A 41 11.48 10.56 1.60
N THR A 42 11.10 10.57 2.89
CA THR A 42 11.61 11.56 3.86
C THR A 42 13.01 11.24 4.38
N LEU A 43 13.50 10.02 4.13
CA LEU A 43 14.79 9.56 4.64
C LEU A 43 15.88 9.76 3.59
N ASP A 44 17.06 10.21 4.03
CA ASP A 44 18.28 10.23 3.20
C ASP A 44 18.93 8.84 3.13
N TRP A 45 18.14 7.84 2.70
CA TRP A 45 18.56 6.44 2.63
C TRP A 45 19.16 6.07 1.26
N GLY A 46 18.88 6.86 0.22
CA GLY A 46 19.35 6.58 -1.15
C GLY A 46 18.80 5.28 -1.77
N LYS A 47 17.84 4.60 -1.09
CA LYS A 47 17.21 3.34 -1.53
C LYS A 47 18.19 2.18 -1.74
N VAL A 48 19.31 2.17 -1.00
CA VAL A 48 20.34 1.13 -1.07
C VAL A 48 20.29 0.23 0.17
N ALA A 49 20.28 -1.09 -0.02
CA ALA A 49 20.30 -2.03 1.09
C ALA A 49 21.54 -1.84 2.00
N PRO A 50 21.41 -2.00 3.33
CA PRO A 50 20.20 -2.40 4.07
C PRO A 50 19.21 -1.25 4.29
N PRO A 51 17.89 -1.53 4.37
CA PRO A 51 16.89 -0.51 4.67
C PRO A 51 17.01 0.02 6.11
N PRO A 52 16.59 1.27 6.36
CA PRO A 52 16.54 1.83 7.69
C PRO A 52 15.49 1.10 8.53
N LYS A 53 15.67 1.12 9.85
CA LYS A 53 14.65 0.62 10.77
C LYS A 53 13.41 1.52 10.68
N LEU A 54 12.25 0.90 10.53
CA LEU A 54 10.98 1.61 10.52
C LEU A 54 10.51 1.88 11.96
N PRO A 55 10.06 3.10 12.28
CA PRO A 55 9.37 3.39 13.53
C PRO A 55 8.10 2.53 13.66
N ALA A 56 7.75 2.15 14.89
CA ALA A 56 6.57 1.31 15.16
C ALA A 56 5.28 1.94 14.60
N GLU A 57 5.12 3.26 14.76
CA GLU A 57 3.97 4.00 14.22
C GLU A 57 3.82 3.82 12.70
N ILE A 58 4.95 3.75 11.97
CA ILE A 58 4.89 3.59 10.52
C ILE A 58 4.39 2.21 10.14
N VAL A 59 4.84 1.19 10.87
CA VAL A 59 4.42 -0.21 10.71
C VAL A 59 2.94 -0.37 11.05
N GLU A 60 2.48 0.23 12.15
CA GLU A 60 1.09 0.18 12.61
C GLU A 60 0.15 0.83 11.60
N LYS A 61 0.42 2.08 11.18
CA LYS A 61 -0.40 2.79 10.17
C LYS A 61 -0.44 2.07 8.83
N THR A 62 0.68 1.47 8.41
CA THR A 62 0.70 0.64 7.19
C THR A 62 -0.22 -0.56 7.36
N SER A 63 -0.13 -1.26 8.49
CA SER A 63 -0.96 -2.43 8.78
C SER A 63 -2.45 -2.09 8.84
N GLU A 64 -2.81 -0.96 9.44
CA GLU A 64 -4.19 -0.46 9.50
C GLU A 64 -4.79 -0.26 8.11
N LYS A 65 -4.03 0.25 7.14
CA LYS A 65 -4.49 0.43 5.76
C LYS A 65 -4.77 -0.88 5.04
N TYR A 66 -3.93 -1.89 5.25
CA TYR A 66 -4.17 -3.23 4.72
C TYR A 66 -5.43 -3.87 5.35
N LEU A 67 -5.63 -3.71 6.66
CA LEU A 67 -6.82 -4.21 7.35
C LEU A 67 -8.09 -3.47 6.92
N GLU A 68 -8.00 -2.16 6.66
CA GLU A 68 -9.09 -1.36 6.10
C GLU A 68 -9.50 -1.87 4.71
N ALA A 69 -8.53 -2.07 3.81
CA ALA A 69 -8.79 -2.66 2.49
C ALA A 69 -9.43 -4.05 2.59
N LEU A 70 -8.89 -4.92 3.44
CA LEU A 70 -9.45 -6.26 3.67
C LEU A 70 -10.90 -6.16 4.12
N LYS A 71 -11.21 -5.35 5.14
CA LYS A 71 -12.57 -5.15 5.64
C LYS A 71 -13.51 -4.64 4.55
N LEU A 72 -13.09 -3.67 3.74
CA LEU A 72 -13.92 -3.11 2.66
C LEU A 72 -14.19 -4.12 1.53
N LEU A 73 -13.25 -5.02 1.25
CA LEU A 73 -13.36 -6.00 0.16
C LEU A 73 -14.11 -7.27 0.56
N THR A 74 -14.11 -7.63 1.84
CA THR A 74 -14.69 -8.91 2.31
C THR A 74 -15.92 -8.77 3.21
N ALA A 75 -16.37 -7.56 3.52
CA ALA A 75 -17.61 -7.31 4.26
C ALA A 75 -18.88 -7.50 3.41
#